data_AF-A0A068YLM2-F1
#
_entry.id   AF-A0A068YLM2-F1
#
_cell.length_a   1.000
_cell.length_b   1.000
_cell.length_c   1.000
_cell.angle_alpha   90.00
_cell.angle_beta   90.00
_cell.angle_gamma   90.00
#
_symmetry.space_group_name_H-M   'P 1'
#
loop_
_entity.id
_entity.type
_entity.pdbx_description
1 polymer ?
#
loop_
_entity_poly.entity_id
_entity_poly.type
_entity_poly.pdbx_seq_one_letter_code
_entity_poly.pdbx_strand_id
1 'polypeptide(L)'
;MRRTSAALVVGYVILAAAASPAYAKGAGDDTIGSTPAKAATVKNLPAPKDPTKETVLIGRTITDGLTRQLALEGAEAMWMPMGKPARWSEHKPAQNERDCITVKATDNATKTRIPSAVATFTATNQDNGKTVKVVLPPMWGSGGLHYSENSTLAGHGIYGATVTVGVPSFAREIKDKDHWSNPSSGRFHFKMKDGALIEVSEPAPALN
;
A
#
# COMPACT_ATOMS: atom_id res chain seq x y z
N MET A 1 23.32 -58.03 -2.89
CA MET A 1 23.57 -56.69 -2.34
C MET A 1 22.26 -55.91 -2.37
N ARG A 2 21.62 -55.68 -1.21
CA ARG A 2 20.36 -54.94 -1.10
C ARG A 2 20.66 -53.45 -0.93
N ARG A 3 20.11 -52.60 -1.80
CA ARG A 3 20.15 -51.14 -1.66
C ARG A 3 18.91 -50.69 -0.89
N THR A 4 19.12 -50.05 0.26
CA THR A 4 18.07 -49.37 1.03
C THR A 4 17.95 -47.93 0.55
N SER A 5 16.75 -47.57 0.07
CA SER A 5 16.37 -46.20 -0.27
C SER A 5 16.01 -45.44 1.00
N ALA A 6 16.67 -44.31 1.27
CA ALA A 6 16.28 -43.38 2.32
C ALA A 6 15.25 -42.39 1.75
N ALA A 7 14.08 -42.31 2.38
CA ALA A 7 13.06 -41.33 2.08
C ALA A 7 13.45 -39.97 2.71
N LEU A 8 13.55 -38.94 1.88
CA LEU A 8 13.78 -37.56 2.32
C LEU A 8 12.43 -36.97 2.75
N VAL A 9 12.25 -36.76 4.05
CA VAL A 9 11.10 -36.04 4.61
C VAL A 9 11.39 -34.54 4.49
N VAL A 10 10.67 -33.87 3.59
CA VAL A 10 10.71 -32.40 3.45
C VAL A 10 9.79 -31.81 4.51
N GLY A 11 10.39 -31.32 5.61
CA GLY A 11 9.68 -30.57 6.63
C GLY A 11 9.41 -29.14 6.17
N TYR A 12 8.14 -28.74 6.16
CA TYR A 12 7.73 -27.34 6.04
C TYR A 12 8.14 -26.57 7.31
N VAL A 13 9.02 -25.58 7.15
CA VAL A 13 9.35 -24.63 8.22
C VAL A 13 8.40 -23.44 8.09
N ILE A 14 7.50 -23.31 9.06
CA ILE A 14 6.69 -22.12 9.27
C ILE A 14 7.63 -20.99 9.70
N LEU A 15 7.80 -19.96 8.86
CA LEU A 15 8.54 -18.76 9.25
C LEU A 15 7.73 -17.97 10.30
N ALA A 16 8.21 -17.98 11.54
CA ALA A 16 7.85 -16.96 12.51
C ALA A 16 8.38 -15.61 12.02
N ALA A 17 7.48 -14.63 11.89
CA ALA A 17 7.83 -13.22 11.74
C ALA A 17 8.67 -12.79 12.96
N ALA A 18 9.79 -12.12 12.71
CA ALA A 18 10.53 -11.47 13.78
C ALA A 18 9.61 -10.44 14.43
N ALA A 19 9.34 -10.62 15.72
CA ALA A 19 8.53 -9.70 16.50
C ALA A 19 9.22 -8.33 16.50
N SER A 20 8.56 -7.34 15.89
CA SER A 20 8.80 -5.93 16.21
C SER A 20 8.71 -5.76 17.74
N PRO A 21 9.52 -4.87 18.34
CA PRO A 21 9.42 -4.62 19.78
C PRO A 21 7.97 -4.31 20.13
N ALA A 22 7.44 -5.06 21.11
CA ALA A 22 6.10 -4.91 21.62
C ALA A 22 5.94 -3.49 22.17
N TYR A 23 5.36 -2.60 21.36
CA TYR A 23 4.87 -1.32 21.86
C TYR A 23 3.69 -1.65 22.79
N ALA A 24 3.80 -1.19 24.03
CA ALA A 24 2.82 -1.43 25.07
C ALA A 24 1.40 -1.11 24.58
N LYS A 25 0.53 -2.11 24.72
CA LYS A 25 -0.91 -2.05 24.44
C LYS A 25 -1.55 -1.13 25.47
N GLY A 26 -1.55 0.18 25.20
CA GLY A 26 -2.52 1.09 25.78
C GLY A 26 -3.87 0.76 25.16
N ALA A 27 -4.73 0.09 25.92
CA ALA A 27 -6.15 0.01 25.61
C ALA A 27 -6.75 1.41 25.81
N GLY A 28 -6.56 2.26 24.81
CA GLY A 28 -7.33 3.48 24.62
C GLY A 28 -8.57 3.13 23.83
N ASP A 29 -9.72 3.40 24.42
CA ASP A 29 -11.04 3.38 23.81
C ASP A 29 -11.01 4.09 22.44
N ASP A 30 -11.23 3.34 21.35
CA ASP A 30 -11.19 3.80 19.95
C ASP A 30 -12.43 4.65 19.56
N THR A 31 -13.12 5.23 20.55
CA THR A 31 -14.11 6.29 20.30
C THR A 31 -13.44 7.66 20.32
N ILE A 32 -12.38 7.85 19.52
CA ILE A 32 -12.17 9.19 18.95
C ILE A 32 -13.38 9.41 18.08
N GLY A 33 -14.22 10.39 18.42
CA GLY A 33 -15.38 10.82 17.66
C GLY A 33 -14.98 11.15 16.23
N SER A 34 -14.89 10.13 15.38
CA SER A 34 -14.60 10.28 13.97
C SER A 34 -15.86 10.85 13.39
N THR A 35 -15.88 12.17 13.19
CA THR A 35 -16.80 12.77 12.23
C THR A 35 -16.75 11.88 10.99
N PRO A 36 -17.89 11.31 10.54
CA PRO A 36 -17.88 10.36 9.46
C PRO A 36 -17.14 10.98 8.28
N ALA A 37 -16.01 10.37 7.92
CA ALA A 37 -15.18 10.89 6.85
C ALA A 37 -16.05 11.05 5.60
N LYS A 38 -16.11 12.27 5.07
CA LYS A 38 -16.88 12.60 3.88
C LYS A 38 -16.59 11.54 2.81
N ALA A 39 -17.63 10.95 2.25
CA ALA A 39 -17.49 9.98 1.18
C ALA A 39 -16.66 10.60 0.05
N ALA A 40 -15.74 9.83 -0.53
CA ALA A 40 -14.93 10.30 -1.64
C ALA A 40 -15.86 10.67 -2.80
N THR A 41 -15.68 11.86 -3.38
CA THR A 41 -16.35 12.20 -4.63
C THR A 41 -15.81 11.26 -5.72
N VAL A 42 -16.68 10.67 -6.52
CA VAL A 42 -16.32 9.72 -7.57
C VAL A 42 -16.36 10.42 -8.93
N LYS A 43 -15.38 10.10 -9.78
CA LYS A 43 -15.25 10.60 -11.15
C LYS A 43 -15.17 9.43 -12.13
N ASN A 44 -16.01 9.46 -13.15
CA ASN A 44 -15.88 8.58 -14.31
C ASN A 44 -14.72 9.04 -15.17
N LEU A 45 -13.88 8.09 -15.61
CA LEU A 45 -12.82 8.38 -16.57
C LEU A 45 -13.43 8.56 -17.96
N PRO A 46 -12.91 9.49 -18.79
CA PRO A 46 -13.43 9.72 -20.14
C PRO A 46 -13.23 8.50 -21.06
N ALA A 47 -12.25 7.66 -20.76
CA ALA A 47 -12.03 6.36 -21.39
C ALA A 47 -11.44 5.39 -20.34
N PRO A 48 -11.64 4.08 -20.48
CA PRO A 48 -10.96 3.08 -19.66
C PRO A 48 -9.44 3.23 -19.75
N LYS A 49 -8.75 3.12 -18.61
CA LYS A 49 -7.28 3.19 -18.53
C LYS A 49 -6.71 1.87 -18.02
N ASP A 50 -5.75 1.30 -18.74
CA ASP A 50 -5.10 0.05 -18.38
C ASP A 50 -3.82 0.32 -17.55
N PRO A 51 -3.79 -0.03 -16.25
CA PRO A 51 -2.59 0.14 -15.41
C PRO A 51 -1.35 -0.57 -15.95
N THR A 52 -1.51 -1.65 -16.73
CA THR A 52 -0.38 -2.39 -17.31
C THR A 52 0.30 -1.66 -18.47
N LYS A 53 -0.25 -0.53 -18.92
CA LYS A 53 0.26 0.29 -20.03
C LYS A 53 0.73 1.66 -19.59
N GLU A 54 0.15 2.19 -18.52
CA GLU A 54 0.52 3.49 -17.94
C GLU A 54 0.21 3.51 -16.44
N THR A 55 0.92 4.34 -15.69
CA THR A 55 0.53 4.64 -14.29
C THR A 55 -0.80 5.39 -14.28
N VAL A 56 -1.81 4.83 -13.61
CA VAL A 56 -3.14 5.43 -13.49
C VAL A 56 -3.37 5.92 -12.07
N LEU A 57 -3.58 7.23 -11.93
CA LEU A 57 -3.94 7.85 -10.65
C LEU A 57 -5.37 7.45 -10.24
N ILE A 58 -5.52 6.78 -9.10
CA ILE A 58 -6.82 6.52 -8.47
C ILE A 58 -7.31 7.77 -7.74
N GLY A 59 -6.41 8.50 -7.08
CA GLY A 59 -6.83 9.72 -6.39
C GLY A 59 -5.77 10.31 -5.47
N ARG A 60 -6.17 11.43 -4.86
CA ARG A 60 -5.38 12.15 -3.85
C ARG A 60 -6.27 12.46 -2.66
N THR A 61 -5.80 12.15 -1.46
CA THR A 61 -6.47 12.52 -0.21
C THR A 61 -5.54 13.38 0.65
N ILE A 62 -6.13 14.31 1.41
CA ILE A 62 -5.43 15.18 2.35
C ILE A 62 -6.08 15.02 3.72
N THR A 63 -5.29 14.61 4.71
CA THR A 63 -5.74 14.41 6.11
C THR A 63 -4.50 14.52 7.00
N ASP A 64 -4.62 15.19 8.13
CA ASP A 64 -3.55 15.34 9.14
C ASP A 64 -2.24 15.90 8.56
N GLY A 65 -2.33 16.88 7.67
CA GLY A 65 -1.15 17.50 7.03
C GLY A 65 -0.44 16.64 5.99
N LEU A 66 -0.93 15.42 5.72
CA LEU A 66 -0.36 14.51 4.73
C LEU A 66 -1.23 14.43 3.47
N THR A 67 -0.59 14.58 2.30
CA THR A 67 -1.14 14.14 1.02
C THR A 67 -0.78 12.67 0.80
N ARG A 68 -1.79 11.84 0.51
CA ARG A 68 -1.62 10.49 -0.01
C ARG A 68 -2.08 10.45 -1.46
N GLN A 69 -1.18 10.06 -2.35
CA GLN A 69 -1.50 9.77 -3.73
C GLN A 69 -1.51 8.26 -3.93
N LEU A 70 -2.63 7.71 -4.39
CA LEU A 70 -2.78 6.29 -4.72
C LEU A 70 -2.86 6.15 -6.25
N ALA A 71 -2.05 5.25 -6.81
CA ALA A 71 -2.05 4.91 -8.22
C ALA A 71 -1.94 3.39 -8.41
N LEU A 72 -2.33 2.91 -9.59
CA LEU A 72 -2.02 1.57 -10.07
C LEU A 72 -1.08 1.65 -11.26
N GLU A 73 -0.18 0.68 -11.33
CA GLU A 73 0.79 0.49 -12.41
C GLU A 73 0.77 -1.00 -12.82
N GLY A 74 1.46 -1.36 -13.89
CA GLY A 74 1.66 -2.77 -14.22
C GLY A 74 2.56 -3.41 -13.16
N ALA A 75 2.28 -4.66 -12.81
CA ALA A 75 3.17 -5.41 -11.92
C ALA A 75 4.58 -5.46 -12.53
N GLU A 76 5.60 -5.20 -11.71
CA GLU A 76 6.98 -5.08 -12.16
C GLU A 76 7.94 -5.87 -11.28
N ALA A 77 9.10 -6.22 -11.83
CA ALA A 77 10.17 -6.82 -11.07
C ALA A 77 10.84 -5.76 -10.19
N MET A 78 11.04 -6.09 -8.91
CA MET A 78 11.57 -5.16 -7.91
C MET A 78 12.89 -5.68 -7.37
N TRP A 79 13.89 -4.81 -7.22
CA TRP A 79 15.14 -5.18 -6.57
C TRP A 79 15.03 -4.91 -5.08
N MET A 80 14.96 -5.96 -4.26
CA MET A 80 14.66 -5.82 -2.83
C MET A 80 15.46 -6.81 -1.96
N PRO A 81 15.65 -6.54 -0.66
CA PRO A 81 16.34 -7.45 0.24
C PRO A 81 15.45 -8.67 0.56
N MET A 82 15.91 -9.86 0.17
CA MET A 82 15.17 -11.12 0.28
C MET A 82 15.99 -12.18 1.03
N GLY A 83 15.30 -13.16 1.63
CA GLY A 83 15.94 -14.31 2.30
C GLY A 83 16.47 -14.05 3.71
N LYS A 84 17.11 -15.07 4.30
CA LYS A 84 17.75 -15.03 5.63
C LYS A 84 19.13 -15.74 5.55
N PRO A 85 20.27 -15.01 5.63
CA PRO A 85 20.40 -13.56 5.77
C PRO A 85 19.87 -12.81 4.55
N ALA A 86 19.46 -11.55 4.74
CA ALA A 86 18.95 -10.72 3.65
C ALA A 86 20.01 -10.51 2.57
N ARG A 87 19.63 -10.77 1.32
CA ARG A 87 20.43 -10.51 0.12
C ARG A 87 19.57 -9.78 -0.89
N TRP A 88 20.15 -8.80 -1.57
CA TRP A 88 19.47 -8.11 -2.65
C TRP A 88 19.27 -9.07 -3.83
N SER A 89 18.03 -9.20 -4.28
CA SER A 89 17.67 -10.00 -5.45
C SER A 89 16.42 -9.47 -6.12
N GLU A 90 16.18 -9.91 -7.36
CA GLU A 90 14.98 -9.61 -8.11
C GLU A 90 13.79 -10.36 -7.52
N HIS A 91 12.79 -9.62 -7.07
CA HIS A 91 11.46 -10.11 -6.77
C HIS A 91 10.60 -9.94 -8.01
N LYS A 92 10.29 -11.04 -8.69
CA LYS A 92 9.45 -11.05 -9.88
C LYS A 92 7.98 -11.11 -9.48
N PRO A 93 7.08 -10.43 -10.22
CA PRO A 93 5.64 -10.61 -10.04
C PRO A 93 5.25 -12.08 -10.15
N ALA A 94 4.34 -12.52 -9.29
CA ALA A 94 3.67 -13.79 -9.46
C ALA A 94 2.75 -13.76 -10.70
N GLN A 95 2.41 -14.94 -11.24
CA GLN A 95 1.62 -15.04 -12.47
C GLN A 95 0.24 -14.36 -12.39
N ASN A 96 -0.33 -14.24 -11.19
CA ASN A 96 -1.62 -13.61 -10.93
C ASN A 96 -1.53 -12.17 -10.42
N GLU A 97 -0.31 -11.63 -10.26
CA GLU A 97 -0.08 -10.24 -9.93
C GLU A 97 -0.03 -9.42 -11.20
N ARG A 98 -1.11 -8.69 -11.45
CA ARG A 98 -1.26 -7.87 -12.65
C ARG A 98 -0.88 -6.42 -12.40
N ASP A 99 -1.25 -5.91 -11.24
CA ASP A 99 -1.15 -4.50 -10.90
C ASP A 99 -0.13 -4.31 -9.77
N CYS A 100 0.67 -3.24 -9.85
CA CYS A 100 1.48 -2.74 -8.73
C CYS A 100 0.71 -1.59 -8.07
N ILE A 101 0.50 -1.69 -6.75
CA ILE A 101 -0.15 -0.64 -5.96
C ILE A 101 0.92 0.37 -5.57
N THR A 102 0.79 1.63 -6.01
CA THR A 102 1.75 2.69 -5.67
C THR A 102 1.11 3.73 -4.76
N VAL A 103 1.74 3.98 -3.61
CA VAL A 103 1.38 5.03 -2.67
C VAL A 103 2.53 6.02 -2.53
N LYS A 104 2.22 7.31 -2.69
CA LYS A 104 3.14 8.38 -2.33
C LYS A 104 2.57 9.20 -1.17
N ALA A 105 3.27 9.20 -0.05
CA ALA A 105 2.93 9.99 1.14
C ALA A 105 3.81 11.24 1.19
N THR A 106 3.20 12.43 1.21
CA THR A 106 3.88 13.72 1.21
C THR A 106 3.38 14.59 2.33
N ASP A 107 4.30 15.21 3.05
CA ASP A 107 4.00 16.31 3.93
C ASP A 107 3.56 17.55 3.14
N ASN A 108 2.40 18.12 3.48
CA ASN A 108 1.84 19.23 2.73
C ASN A 108 2.59 20.55 2.93
N ALA A 109 3.18 20.74 4.10
CA ALA A 109 3.88 21.97 4.45
C ALA A 109 5.23 22.05 3.73
N THR A 110 6.01 20.98 3.81
CA THR A 110 7.39 20.90 3.28
C THR A 110 7.48 20.30 1.88
N LYS A 111 6.39 19.69 1.39
CA LYS A 111 6.35 18.90 0.14
C LYS A 111 7.26 17.67 0.14
N THR A 112 7.81 17.29 1.29
CA THR A 112 8.75 16.18 1.42
C THR A 112 8.01 14.84 1.44
N ARG A 113 8.55 13.83 0.75
CA ARG A 113 8.05 12.45 0.84
C ARG A 113 8.42 11.88 2.20
N ILE A 114 7.47 11.26 2.89
CA ILE A 114 7.68 10.72 4.24
C ILE A 114 8.47 9.40 4.17
N PRO A 115 9.73 9.33 4.65
CA PRO A 115 10.47 8.08 4.74
C PRO A 115 10.15 7.31 6.03
N SER A 116 10.60 6.06 6.09
CA SER A 116 10.60 5.23 7.31
C SER A 116 9.25 5.08 8.00
N ALA A 117 8.15 5.22 7.24
CA ALA A 117 6.81 4.87 7.69
C ALA A 117 6.46 3.46 7.19
N VAL A 118 5.48 2.84 7.84
CA VAL A 118 4.83 1.64 7.31
C VAL A 118 3.59 2.07 6.55
N ALA A 119 3.55 1.84 5.24
CA ALA A 119 2.35 2.06 4.45
C ALA A 119 1.57 0.74 4.33
N THR A 120 0.26 0.79 4.52
CA THR A 120 -0.64 -0.36 4.33
C THR A 120 -1.73 0.05 3.36
N PHE A 121 -2.02 -0.84 2.40
CA PHE A 121 -3.18 -0.74 1.53
C PHE A 121 -4.19 -1.82 1.91
N THR A 122 -5.46 -1.44 1.96
CA THR A 122 -6.57 -2.39 2.08
C THR A 122 -7.64 -1.99 1.07
N ALA A 123 -8.13 -2.93 0.28
CA ALA A 123 -9.24 -2.69 -0.62
C ALA A 123 -10.22 -3.87 -0.63
N THR A 124 -11.51 -3.55 -0.57
CA THR A 124 -12.60 -4.51 -0.64
C THR A 124 -13.33 -4.31 -1.96
N ASN A 125 -13.40 -5.38 -2.76
CA ASN A 125 -14.26 -5.44 -3.92
C ASN A 125 -15.71 -5.64 -3.44
N GLN A 126 -16.55 -4.65 -3.64
CA GLN A 126 -17.93 -4.62 -3.17
C GLN A 126 -18.83 -5.59 -3.93
N ASP A 127 -18.47 -5.95 -5.16
CA ASP A 127 -19.26 -6.83 -6.01
C ASP A 127 -19.12 -8.30 -5.58
N ASN A 128 -17.96 -8.68 -5.02
CA ASN A 128 -17.69 -10.06 -4.59
C ASN A 128 -17.29 -10.22 -3.11
N GLY A 129 -17.22 -9.12 -2.35
CA GLY A 129 -16.89 -9.09 -0.92
C GLY A 129 -15.43 -9.40 -0.56
N LYS A 130 -14.56 -9.71 -1.52
CA LYS A 130 -13.16 -10.07 -1.25
C LYS A 130 -12.34 -8.85 -0.90
N THR A 131 -11.51 -9.00 0.13
CA THR A 131 -10.60 -7.95 0.61
C THR A 131 -9.15 -8.34 0.35
N VAL A 132 -8.38 -7.42 -0.23
CA VAL A 132 -6.92 -7.48 -0.32
C VAL A 132 -6.36 -6.54 0.73
N LYS A 133 -5.40 -7.02 1.52
CA LYS A 133 -4.66 -6.22 2.49
C LYS A 133 -3.17 -6.52 2.33
N VAL A 134 -2.37 -5.48 2.12
CA VAL A 134 -0.94 -5.61 1.85
C VAL A 134 -0.16 -4.50 2.55
N VAL A 135 1.01 -4.85 3.09
CA VAL A 135 2.00 -3.88 3.57
C VAL A 135 2.85 -3.49 2.37
N LEU A 136 2.96 -2.20 2.10
CA LEU A 136 3.71 -1.68 0.97
C LEU A 136 5.15 -1.36 1.42
N PRO A 137 6.18 -2.12 0.98
CA PRO A 137 7.56 -1.76 1.28
C PRO A 137 7.93 -0.40 0.67
N PRO A 138 8.86 0.34 1.30
CA PRO A 138 9.40 1.56 0.70
C PRO A 138 10.23 1.23 -0.53
N MET A 139 10.07 2.01 -1.58
CA MET A 139 10.73 1.86 -2.86
C MET A 139 11.28 3.18 -3.38
N TRP A 140 12.34 3.08 -4.17
CA TRP A 140 12.94 4.20 -4.87
C TRP A 140 12.93 3.94 -6.37
N GLY A 141 12.36 4.88 -7.12
CA GLY A 141 12.29 4.82 -8.59
C GLY A 141 12.49 6.20 -9.21
N SER A 142 12.19 6.35 -10.50
CA SER A 142 12.34 7.62 -11.23
C SER A 142 11.54 8.77 -10.62
N GLY A 143 10.41 8.46 -9.98
CA GLY A 143 9.56 9.43 -9.26
C GLY A 143 9.97 9.70 -7.80
N GLY A 144 11.13 9.22 -7.36
CA GLY A 144 11.63 9.32 -5.99
C GLY A 144 10.99 8.31 -5.04
N LEU A 145 11.02 8.62 -3.73
CA LEU A 145 10.48 7.76 -2.68
C LEU A 145 8.96 7.55 -2.83
N HIS A 146 8.54 6.29 -2.78
CA HIS A 146 7.16 5.84 -2.71
C HIS A 146 7.07 4.50 -1.98
N TYR A 147 5.87 3.96 -1.82
CA TYR A 147 5.62 2.64 -1.23
C TYR A 147 4.82 1.82 -2.23
N SER A 148 5.25 0.61 -2.52
CA SER A 148 4.59 -0.19 -3.54
C SER A 148 4.76 -1.68 -3.37
N GLU A 149 3.79 -2.43 -3.87
CA GLU A 149 3.79 -3.89 -3.87
C GLU A 149 2.94 -4.40 -5.04
N ASN A 150 3.38 -5.50 -5.65
CA ASN A 150 2.59 -6.22 -6.64
C ASN A 150 1.35 -6.82 -5.98
N SER A 151 0.22 -6.86 -6.69
CA SER A 151 -1.06 -7.20 -6.08
C SER A 151 -1.95 -8.05 -6.97
N THR A 152 -2.60 -9.01 -6.31
CA THR A 152 -3.68 -9.82 -6.84
C THR A 152 -5.02 -9.15 -6.49
N LEU A 153 -5.31 -7.98 -7.07
CA LEU A 153 -6.63 -7.36 -6.89
C LEU A 153 -7.73 -8.36 -7.23
N ALA A 154 -8.86 -8.29 -6.53
CA ALA A 154 -9.92 -9.29 -6.58
C ALA A 154 -10.80 -9.21 -7.85
N GLY A 155 -10.18 -9.01 -9.03
CA GLY A 155 -10.83 -8.96 -10.34
C GLY A 155 -11.64 -7.69 -10.59
N HIS A 156 -12.66 -7.82 -11.45
CA HIS A 156 -13.58 -6.74 -11.79
C HIS A 156 -14.49 -6.38 -10.62
N GLY A 157 -14.85 -5.10 -10.55
CA GLY A 157 -15.85 -4.61 -9.62
C GLY A 157 -15.50 -3.26 -9.01
N ILE A 158 -16.36 -2.83 -8.08
CA ILE A 158 -16.21 -1.56 -7.37
C ILE A 158 -15.37 -1.79 -6.12
N TYR A 159 -14.35 -0.96 -5.91
CA TYR A 159 -13.46 -1.04 -4.78
C TYR A 159 -13.64 0.16 -3.85
N GLY A 160 -13.81 -0.14 -2.56
CA GLY A 160 -13.50 0.79 -1.48
C GLY A 160 -12.11 0.48 -0.94
N ALA A 161 -11.20 1.45 -0.99
CA ALA A 161 -9.82 1.30 -0.55
C ALA A 161 -9.45 2.27 0.57
N THR A 162 -8.52 1.86 1.42
CA THR A 162 -7.91 2.67 2.47
C THR A 162 -6.41 2.52 2.39
N VAL A 163 -5.72 3.66 2.37
CA VAL A 163 -4.27 3.74 2.55
C VAL A 163 -4.00 4.30 3.93
N THR A 164 -3.26 3.56 4.74
CA THR A 164 -2.79 4.00 6.05
C THR A 164 -1.29 4.20 6.00
N VAL A 165 -0.83 5.38 6.40
CA VAL A 165 0.58 5.70 6.60
C VAL A 165 0.81 5.71 8.10
N GLY A 166 1.63 4.78 8.59
CA GLY A 166 2.00 4.67 9.99
C GLY A 166 2.91 5.81 10.46
N VAL A 167 3.20 5.80 11.76
CA VAL A 167 4.15 6.75 12.37
C VAL A 167 5.56 6.48 11.82
N PRO A 168 6.25 7.50 11.27
CA PRO A 168 7.62 7.33 10.81
C PRO A 168 8.58 7.04 11.98
N SER A 169 9.56 6.18 11.76
CA SER A 169 10.52 5.77 12.80
C SER A 169 11.75 6.67 12.92
N PHE A 170 11.83 7.77 12.16
CA PHE A 170 12.96 8.70 12.23
C PHE A 170 12.82 9.70 13.39
N ALA A 171 13.94 10.19 13.91
CA ALA A 171 13.96 11.18 14.99
C ALA A 171 13.50 12.56 14.49
N ARG A 172 12.86 13.34 15.36
CA ARG A 172 12.35 14.69 15.09
C ARG A 172 13.00 15.69 16.05
N GLU A 173 13.14 16.94 15.63
CA GLU A 173 13.48 18.02 16.57
C GLU A 173 12.34 18.21 17.58
N ILE A 174 12.65 18.73 18.77
CA ILE A 174 11.66 18.89 19.84
C ILE A 174 10.48 19.79 19.43
N LYS A 175 10.73 20.78 18.57
CA LYS A 175 9.71 21.69 18.03
C LYS A 175 8.73 21.00 17.08
N ASP A 176 9.15 19.87 16.49
CA ASP A 176 8.40 19.08 15.50
C ASP A 176 7.88 17.76 16.09
N LYS A 177 7.93 17.58 17.43
CA LYS A 177 7.62 16.32 18.12
C LYS A 177 6.25 15.73 17.78
N ASP A 178 5.29 16.60 17.45
CA ASP A 178 3.91 16.22 17.17
C ASP A 178 3.67 15.90 15.68
N HIS A 179 4.60 16.24 14.78
CA HIS A 179 4.48 15.96 13.35
C HIS A 179 4.44 14.46 13.07
N TRP A 180 3.35 13.99 12.45
CA TRP A 180 3.13 12.58 12.11
C TRP A 180 3.27 11.65 13.33
N SER A 181 2.88 12.13 14.50
CA SER A 181 2.91 11.37 15.76
C SER A 181 1.84 10.28 15.84
N ASN A 182 0.85 10.32 14.95
CA ASN A 182 -0.21 9.33 14.81
C ASN A 182 -0.25 8.78 13.38
N PRO A 183 -0.70 7.52 13.19
CA PRO A 183 -1.03 7.02 11.86
C PRO A 183 -2.08 7.90 11.19
N SER A 184 -1.97 8.11 9.88
CA SER A 184 -2.93 8.88 9.10
C SER A 184 -3.43 8.07 7.91
N SER A 185 -4.74 8.11 7.67
CA SER A 185 -5.39 7.28 6.66
C SER A 185 -6.15 8.11 5.63
N GLY A 186 -6.24 7.61 4.40
CA GLY A 186 -7.03 8.16 3.32
C GLY A 186 -7.89 7.09 2.67
N ARG A 187 -9.16 7.42 2.38
CA ARG A 187 -10.10 6.53 1.68
C ARG A 187 -10.17 6.86 0.20
N PHE A 188 -10.25 5.83 -0.62
CA PHE A 188 -10.30 5.91 -2.07
C PHE A 188 -11.41 5.01 -2.60
N HIS A 189 -11.86 5.34 -3.80
CA HIS A 189 -12.81 4.59 -4.60
C HIS A 189 -12.21 4.37 -5.98
N PHE A 190 -12.41 3.19 -6.54
CA PHE A 190 -12.17 2.96 -7.96
C PHE A 190 -12.97 1.76 -8.46
N LYS A 191 -13.17 1.66 -9.77
CA LYS A 191 -13.86 0.54 -10.40
C LYS A 191 -13.01 -0.06 -11.52
N MET A 192 -12.83 -1.37 -11.43
CA MET A 192 -12.11 -2.18 -12.42
C MET A 192 -13.10 -2.90 -13.33
N LYS A 193 -12.91 -2.83 -14.64
CA LYS A 193 -13.65 -3.59 -15.64
C LYS A 193 -12.69 -4.05 -16.74
N ASP A 194 -12.67 -5.35 -17.03
CA ASP A 194 -11.80 -5.97 -18.04
C ASP A 194 -10.31 -5.60 -17.89
N GLY A 195 -9.84 -5.43 -16.64
CA GLY A 195 -8.47 -5.04 -16.30
C GLY A 195 -8.20 -3.53 -16.37
N ALA A 196 -9.16 -2.72 -16.80
CA ALA A 196 -9.03 -1.28 -16.88
C ALA A 196 -9.78 -0.57 -15.74
N LEU A 197 -9.23 0.58 -15.31
CA LEU A 197 -9.93 1.54 -14.47
C LEU A 197 -10.94 2.32 -15.31
N ILE A 198 -12.17 2.43 -14.82
CA ILE A 198 -13.25 3.20 -15.47
C ILE A 198 -13.83 4.29 -14.56
N GLU A 199 -13.70 4.14 -13.25
CA GLU A 199 -14.14 5.11 -12.24
C GLU A 199 -13.05 5.21 -11.17
N VAL A 200 -12.83 6.42 -10.66
CA VAL A 200 -11.79 6.73 -9.66
C VAL A 200 -12.29 7.78 -8.67
N SER A 201 -11.58 7.98 -7.56
CA SER A 201 -11.84 9.13 -6.69
C SER A 201 -11.44 10.42 -7.38
N GLU A 202 -12.25 11.45 -7.22
CA GLU A 202 -11.84 12.80 -7.58
C GLU A 202 -10.62 13.17 -6.72
N PRO A 203 -9.48 13.49 -7.35
CA PRO A 203 -8.29 13.81 -6.60
C PRO A 203 -8.47 15.15 -5.92
N ALA A 204 -8.15 15.23 -4.63
CA ALA A 204 -7.98 16.51 -3.96
C ALA A 204 -7.00 17.38 -4.78
N PRO A 205 -7.21 18.71 -4.84
CA PRO A 205 -6.31 19.62 -5.53
C PRO A 205 -4.86 19.36 -5.12
N ALA A 206 -3.94 19.41 -6.08
CA ALA A 206 -2.53 19.45 -5.72
C ALA A 206 -2.32 20.75 -4.95
N LEU A 207 -1.88 20.65 -3.69
CA LEU A 207 -1.36 21.80 -3.00
C LEU A 207 0.02 22.03 -3.60
N ASN A 208 0.10 22.95 -4.56
CA ASN A 208 1.36 23.47 -5.08
C ASN A 208 2.19 24.06 -3.92
#